data_AF-A0A7W0KPX3-F1
#
_entry.id   AF-A0A7W0KPX3-F1
#
_cell.length_a   1.000
_cell.length_b   1.000
_cell.length_c   1.000
_cell.angle_alpha   90.00
_cell.angle_beta   90.00
_cell.angle_gamma   90.00
#
_symmetry.space_group_name_H-M   'P 1'
#
loop_
_entity.id
_entity.type
_entity.pdbx_description
1 polymer ?
#
loop_
_entity_poly.entity_id
_entity_poly.type
_entity_poly.pdbx_seq_one_letter_code
_entity_poly.pdbx_strand_id
1 'polypeptide(L)'
;MHDDERDLEAIYDAETIAALDGWEPSAPEAPLPSRVVRWSRGSAMGAVLTGMALGLQEVLEPKRDEPIVIEVDADGEPHDLPIRLLLDPDDPRGSLCIVRRDPPPPMV
;
A
#
# COMPACT_ATOMS: atom_id res chain seq x y z
N MET A 1 -9.74 25.02 -8.44
CA MET A 1 -8.35 25.48 -8.29
C MET A 1 -8.12 25.70 -6.80
N HIS A 2 -7.70 24.65 -6.11
CA HIS A 2 -7.29 24.71 -4.71
C HIS A 2 -5.87 24.12 -4.66
N ASP A 3 -4.89 24.98 -4.92
CA ASP A 3 -3.52 24.77 -4.46
C ASP A 3 -3.54 24.96 -2.94
N ASP A 4 -3.79 23.88 -2.21
CA ASP A 4 -3.51 23.79 -0.78
C ASP A 4 -2.28 22.90 -0.58
N GLU A 5 -1.26 23.11 -1.41
CA GLU A 5 0.11 22.69 -1.11
C GLU A 5 0.59 23.62 0.00
N ARG A 6 0.27 23.25 1.24
CA ARG A 6 0.92 23.82 2.41
C ARG A 6 2.42 23.59 2.26
N ASP A 7 3.12 24.65 1.86
CA ASP A 7 4.59 24.75 1.74
C ASP A 7 5.21 24.03 2.93
N LEU A 8 5.77 22.84 2.71
CA LEU A 8 6.23 21.96 3.78
C LEU A 8 7.38 22.62 4.54
N GLU A 9 8.12 23.45 3.80
CA GLU A 9 9.15 24.39 4.20
C GLU A 9 8.66 25.44 5.21
N ALA A 10 7.35 25.73 5.25
CA ALA A 10 6.74 26.61 6.25
C ALA A 10 6.33 25.88 7.53
N ILE A 11 6.22 24.54 7.50
CA ILE A 11 5.73 23.71 8.60
C ILE A 11 6.88 22.99 9.31
N TYR A 12 7.89 22.57 8.57
CA TYR A 12 8.98 21.74 9.05
C TYR A 12 10.33 22.45 8.95
N ASP A 13 11.23 22.15 9.88
CA ASP A 13 12.60 22.64 9.81
C ASP A 13 13.39 21.94 8.69
N ALA A 14 14.50 22.57 8.28
CA ALA A 14 15.33 22.09 7.19
C ALA A 14 15.92 20.69 7.44
N GLU A 15 16.10 20.30 8.70
CA GLU A 15 16.56 18.95 9.07
C GLU A 15 15.48 17.91 8.78
N THR A 16 14.23 18.21 9.12
CA THR A 16 13.08 17.35 8.85
C THR A 16 12.80 17.24 7.36
N ILE A 17 12.89 18.34 6.61
CA ILE A 17 12.76 18.32 5.15
C ILE A 17 13.84 17.41 4.53
N ALA A 18 15.10 17.57 4.94
CA ALA A 18 16.19 16.71 4.46
C ALA A 18 16.00 15.23 4.84
N ALA A 19 15.41 14.94 5.99
CA ALA A 19 15.09 13.57 6.41
C ALA A 19 13.95 12.95 5.58
N LEU A 20 12.97 13.75 5.17
CA LEU A 20 11.87 13.33 4.29
C LEU A 20 12.37 13.11 2.86
N ASP A 21 13.19 14.01 2.32
CA ASP A 21 13.80 13.89 0.99
C ASP A 21 14.72 12.68 0.88
N GLY A 22 15.39 12.32 1.97
CA GLY A 22 16.27 11.16 2.07
C GLY A 22 15.57 9.87 2.50
N TRP A 23 14.25 9.89 2.69
CA TRP A 23 13.51 8.71 3.13
C TRP A 23 13.37 7.70 1.98
N GLU A 24 14.04 6.55 2.11
CA GLU A 24 13.80 5.40 1.25
C GLU A 24 12.85 4.40 1.92
N PRO A 25 11.92 3.77 1.18
CA PRO A 25 11.13 2.67 1.69
C PRO A 25 12.06 1.56 2.19
N SER A 26 12.01 1.27 3.49
CA SER A 26 12.70 0.10 4.04
C SER A 26 12.27 -1.14 3.27
N ALA A 27 13.23 -1.89 2.73
CA ALA A 27 12.96 -3.17 2.07
C ALA A 27 12.10 -4.04 3.01
N PRO A 28 11.15 -4.84 2.47
CA PRO A 28 10.30 -5.68 3.30
C PRO A 28 11.17 -6.56 4.19
N GLU A 29 10.89 -6.49 5.49
CA GLU A 29 11.61 -7.21 6.53
C GLU A 29 11.75 -8.68 6.15
N ALA A 30 12.99 -9.21 6.19
CA ALA A 30 13.27 -10.57 5.78
C ALA A 30 12.31 -11.53 6.52
N PRO A 31 11.68 -12.51 5.82
CA PRO A 31 10.68 -13.36 6.44
C PRO A 31 11.30 -14.07 7.64
N LEU A 32 10.61 -13.98 8.79
CA LEU A 32 11.03 -14.62 10.03
C LEU A 32 11.37 -16.10 9.77
N PRO A 33 12.40 -16.65 10.43
CA PRO A 33 12.79 -18.04 10.23
C PRO A 33 11.60 -18.98 10.44
N SER A 34 11.40 -19.92 9.52
CA SER A 34 10.19 -20.75 9.40
C SER A 34 9.81 -21.51 10.69
N ARG A 35 10.78 -21.81 11.55
CA ARG A 35 10.56 -22.46 12.84
C ARG A 35 9.89 -21.54 13.87
N VAL A 36 10.26 -20.26 13.88
CA VAL A 36 9.65 -19.25 14.76
C VAL A 36 8.21 -18.99 14.34
N VAL A 37 7.97 -18.88 13.03
CA VAL A 37 6.62 -18.74 12.45
C VAL A 37 5.74 -19.96 12.77
N ARG A 38 6.30 -21.17 12.70
CA ARG A 38 5.56 -22.40 13.03
C ARG A 38 5.25 -22.50 14.52
N TRP A 39 6.17 -22.08 15.40
CA TRP A 39 5.96 -22.07 16.84
C TRP A 39 4.94 -21.01 17.27
N SER A 40 5.01 -19.81 16.70
CA SER A 40 4.02 -18.75 16.99
C SER A 40 2.62 -19.14 16.51
N ARG A 41 2.50 -19.81 15.36
CA ARG A 41 1.21 -20.32 14.86
C ARG A 41 0.69 -21.56 15.60
N GLY A 42 1.58 -22.40 16.12
CA GLY A 42 1.20 -23.70 16.71
C GLY A 42 1.03 -23.70 18.23
N SER A 43 1.33 -22.60 18.92
CA SER A 43 1.29 -22.53 20.38
C SER A 43 0.24 -21.56 20.91
N ALA A 44 -0.35 -21.88 22.07
CA ALA A 44 -1.32 -21.01 22.74
C ALA A 44 -0.72 -19.63 23.10
N MET A 45 0.55 -19.61 23.51
CA MET A 45 1.30 -18.37 23.79
C MET A 45 1.45 -17.51 22.53
N GLY A 46 1.74 -18.13 21.38
CA GLY A 46 1.85 -17.43 20.11
C GLY A 46 0.52 -16.85 19.64
N ALA A 47 -0.60 -17.54 19.88
CA ALA A 47 -1.93 -17.00 19.62
C ALA A 47 -2.24 -15.74 20.47
N VAL A 48 -1.87 -15.75 21.75
CA VAL A 48 -2.06 -14.60 22.66
C VAL A 48 -1.24 -13.39 22.20
N LEU A 49 0.05 -13.57 21.91
CA LEU A 49 0.91 -12.50 21.43
C LEU A 49 0.44 -11.95 20.08
N THR A 50 -0.03 -12.82 19.18
CA THR A 50 -0.61 -12.39 17.89
C THR A 50 -1.87 -11.55 18.12
N GLY A 51 -2.75 -11.96 19.04
CA GLY A 51 -3.94 -11.18 19.39
C GLY A 51 -3.61 -9.80 19.96
N MET A 52 -2.58 -9.70 20.81
CA MET A 52 -2.10 -8.42 21.33
C MET A 52 -1.53 -7.53 20.22
N ALA A 53 -0.74 -8.10 19.31
CA ALA A 53 -0.17 -7.36 18.18
C ALA A 53 -1.27 -6.82 17.24
N LEU A 54 -2.28 -7.64 16.91
CA LEU A 54 -3.42 -7.22 16.10
C LEU A 54 -4.23 -6.12 16.80
N GLY A 55 -4.47 -6.25 18.10
CA GLY A 55 -5.17 -5.21 18.87
C GLY A 55 -4.39 -3.89 18.93
N LEU A 56 -3.06 -3.94 19.08
CA LEU A 56 -2.22 -2.75 19.05
C LEU A 56 -2.19 -2.12 17.65
N GLN A 57 -2.12 -2.92 16.60
CA GLN A 57 -2.19 -2.46 15.23
C GLN A 57 -3.49 -1.69 14.97
N GLU A 58 -4.63 -2.17 15.47
CA GLU A 58 -5.91 -1.48 15.27
C GLU A 58 -6.01 -0.14 16.01
N VAL A 59 -5.33 0.02 17.15
CA VAL A 59 -5.28 1.28 17.89
C VAL A 59 -4.30 2.29 17.27
N LEU A 60 -3.13 1.82 16.82
CA LEU A 60 -2.07 2.69 16.29
C LEU A 60 -2.22 2.97 14.80
N GLU A 61 -2.73 2.01 14.04
CA GLU A 61 -2.98 2.06 12.60
C GLU A 61 -4.44 1.69 12.31
N PRO A 62 -5.41 2.50 12.76
CA PRO A 62 -6.81 2.26 12.41
C PRO A 62 -6.93 2.26 10.88
N LYS A 63 -7.60 1.25 10.34
CA LYS A 63 -7.87 1.18 8.90
C LYS A 63 -8.60 2.46 8.51
N ARG A 64 -8.05 3.19 7.53
CA ARG A 64 -8.72 4.34 6.95
C ARG A 64 -9.92 3.82 6.16
N ASP A 65 -11.13 4.14 6.61
CA ASP A 65 -12.39 3.91 5.89
C ASP A 65 -12.61 4.95 4.77
N GLU A 66 -11.56 5.66 4.37
CA GLU A 66 -11.63 6.61 3.27
C GLU A 66 -11.83 5.83 1.96
N PRO A 67 -12.89 6.16 1.19
CA PRO A 67 -13.10 5.51 -0.10
C PRO A 67 -11.89 5.78 -0.99
N ILE A 68 -11.34 4.73 -1.58
CA ILE A 68 -10.30 4.85 -2.59
C ILE A 68 -10.99 5.48 -3.82
N VAL A 69 -10.81 6.79 -4.01
CA VAL A 69 -11.29 7.50 -5.19
C VAL A 69 -10.30 7.23 -6.31
N ILE A 70 -10.70 6.38 -7.27
CA ILE A 70 -9.92 6.10 -8.47
C ILE A 70 -10.55 6.93 -9.59
N GLU A 71 -9.88 8.01 -9.96
CA GLU A 71 -10.24 8.80 -11.13
C GLU A 71 -9.81 8.02 -12.38
N VAL A 72 -10.78 7.49 -13.12
CA VAL A 72 -10.54 6.87 -14.43
C VAL A 72 -10.69 7.96 -15.47
N ASP A 73 -9.58 8.32 -16.13
CA ASP A 73 -9.63 9.24 -17.26
C ASP A 73 -10.40 8.56 -18.41
N ALA A 74 -11.42 9.25 -18.94
CA ALA A 74 -12.32 8.71 -19.95
C ALA A 74 -11.65 8.57 -21.33
N ASP A 75 -10.47 9.17 -21.48
CA ASP A 75 -9.71 9.20 -22.72
C ASP A 75 -8.82 7.94 -22.87
N GLY A 76 -9.49 6.80 -23.03
CA GLY A 76 -8.95 5.59 -23.69
C GLY A 76 -7.55 5.16 -23.23
N GLU A 77 -7.47 4.59 -22.04
CA GLU A 77 -6.24 4.16 -21.40
C GLU A 77 -5.40 3.19 -22.27
N PRO A 78 -4.06 3.30 -22.30
CA PRO A 78 -3.20 2.43 -23.09
C PRO A 78 -3.44 0.94 -22.77
N HIS A 79 -3.66 0.13 -23.80
CA HIS A 79 -4.10 -1.26 -23.63
C HIS A 79 -2.96 -2.22 -23.21
N ASP A 80 -1.74 -1.70 -23.04
CA ASP A 80 -0.51 -2.45 -22.78
C ASP A 80 0.12 -2.17 -21.41
N LEU A 81 -0.59 -1.49 -20.50
CA LEU A 81 -0.09 -1.23 -19.16
C LEU A 81 0.21 -2.54 -18.39
N PRO A 82 1.28 -2.57 -17.58
CA PRO A 82 1.67 -3.75 -16.79
C PRO A 82 0.63 -4.10 -15.72
N ILE A 83 -0.22 -3.15 -15.33
CA ILE A 83 -1.33 -3.34 -14.42
C ILE A 83 -2.58 -2.78 -15.09
N ARG A 84 -3.66 -3.57 -15.12
CA ARG A 84 -4.99 -3.14 -15.55
C ARG A 84 -6.00 -3.41 -14.45
N LEU A 85 -6.75 -2.38 -14.09
CA LEU A 85 -7.82 -2.44 -13.11
C LEU A 85 -9.17 -2.33 -13.82
N LEU A 86 -10.07 -3.27 -13.58
CA LEU A 86 -11.46 -3.20 -14.02
C LEU A 86 -12.31 -3.14 -12.75
N LEU A 87 -12.96 -2.02 -12.52
CA LEU A 87 -13.76 -1.79 -11.33
C LEU A 87 -15.24 -1.94 -11.67
N ASP A 88 -15.95 -2.70 -10.84
CA ASP A 88 -17.41 -2.74 -10.85
C ASP A 88 -17.90 -1.80 -9.71
N PRO A 89 -18.53 -0.67 -10.04
CA PRO A 89 -18.97 0.30 -9.04
C PRO A 89 -20.17 -0.19 -8.21
N ASP A 90 -20.90 -1.21 -8.66
CA ASP A 90 -22.11 -1.71 -8.02
C ASP A 90 -21.86 -2.97 -7.16
N ASP A 91 -20.87 -3.80 -7.51
CA ASP A 91 -20.42 -4.94 -6.69
C ASP A 91 -18.89 -5.05 -6.63
N PRO A 92 -18.25 -4.74 -5.49
CA PRO A 92 -16.80 -4.84 -5.33
C PRO A 92 -16.22 -6.23 -5.65
N ARG A 93 -17.01 -7.30 -5.52
CA ARG A 93 -16.57 -8.68 -5.83
C ARG A 93 -16.44 -8.93 -7.34
N GLY A 94 -17.05 -8.08 -8.16
CA GLY A 94 -16.94 -8.09 -9.62
C GLY A 94 -15.67 -7.40 -10.13
N SER A 95 -14.93 -6.71 -9.26
CA SER A 95 -13.70 -6.01 -9.65
C SER A 95 -12.54 -6.96 -9.91
N LEU A 96 -11.71 -6.64 -10.90
CA LEU A 96 -10.60 -7.47 -11.39
C LEU A 96 -9.31 -6.66 -11.53
N CYS A 97 -8.20 -7.21 -11.04
CA CYS A 97 -6.85 -6.68 -11.25
C CYS A 97 -6.03 -7.67 -12.08
N ILE A 98 -5.51 -7.22 -13.22
CA ILE A 98 -4.67 -8.01 -14.12
C ILE A 98 -3.24 -7.45 -14.04
N VAL A 99 -2.30 -8.30 -13.60
CA VAL A 99 -0.87 -7.97 -13.54
C VAL A 99 -0.11 -8.74 -14.62
N ARG A 100 0.54 -8.03 -15.54
CA ARG A 100 1.41 -8.58 -16.59
C ARG A 100 2.85 -8.41 -16.16
N ARG A 101 3.61 -9.52 -16.09
CA ARG A 101 5.00 -9.52 -15.57
C ARG A 101 6.07 -9.04 -16.56
N ASP A 102 5.74 -8.80 -17.83
CA ASP A 102 6.64 -8.23 -18.84
C ASP A 102 5.81 -7.62 -19.98
N PRO A 103 5.89 -6.30 -20.28
CA PRO A 103 5.36 -5.77 -21.53
C PRO A 103 6.30 -6.17 -22.68
N PRO A 104 5.81 -6.69 -23.82
CA PRO A 104 6.62 -6.76 -25.03
C PRO A 104 7.09 -5.34 -25.41
N PRO A 105 8.32 -5.18 -25.93
CA PRO A 105 8.84 -3.86 -26.28
C PRO A 105 7.90 -3.16 -27.28
N PRO A 106 7.75 -1.82 -27.18
CA PRO A 106 6.86 -1.07 -28.07
C PRO A 106 7.29 -1.27 -29.53
N MET A 107 6.36 -1.69 -30.39
CA MET A 107 6.61 -1.77 -31.83
C MET A 107 6.51 -0.35 -32.42
N VAL A 108 7.64 0.13 -32.95
CA VAL A 108 7.77 1.38 -33.72
C VAL A 108 7.41 1.14 -35.18
#